data_AF-A0A8B5X1U5-F1
#
_entry.id   AF-A0A8B5X1U5-F1
#
_cell.length_a   1.000
_cell.length_b   1.000
_cell.length_c   1.000
_cell.angle_alpha   90.00
_cell.angle_beta   90.00
_cell.angle_gamma   90.00
#
_symmetry.space_group_name_H-M   'P 1'
#
loop_
_entity.id
_entity.type
_entity.pdbx_description
1 polymer ?
#
loop_
_entity_poly.entity_id
_entity_poly.type
_entity_poly.pdbx_seq_one_letter_code
_entity_poly.pdbx_strand_id
1 'polypeptide(L)'
;MNTRLIRGVLTPYAEWTPEEIDLLVEHWPQGGMKACRAVLPHRNPGSLRGKAEGLGLKREDRNPYTRQESTEWIDAQIRREYATGAPKLKPLAQRLQRHKGWVKWRAGVLGVRRPRDTVPHSRWSAEEDAILVAAVDDEISVTQMQRRLRAAGYLRGLESIRSRIWKQHGGFRRGHYAIGEVSEMFGVTNETVRAWIHSGKLAAQRKPGVSMAGLGVGPGNYQITPGSISRFMREHLGAWDHRKMRKEVLVDFLLGQAFATGPLDELRPARAA
;
A
#
# COMPACT_ATOMS: atom_id res chain seq x y z
N MET A 1 -9.04 28.25 -32.28
CA MET A 1 -8.18 28.24 -31.07
C MET A 1 -9.07 28.41 -29.84
N ASN A 2 -9.42 27.32 -29.16
CA ASN A 2 -10.33 27.38 -28.02
C ASN A 2 -9.60 26.92 -26.74
N THR A 3 -8.70 27.76 -26.25
CA THR A 3 -7.94 27.52 -25.02
C THR A 3 -8.74 28.06 -23.83
N ARG A 4 -9.47 27.21 -23.12
CA ARG A 4 -10.04 27.59 -21.82
C ARG A 4 -9.01 27.42 -20.72
N LEU A 5 -8.39 28.53 -20.32
CA LEU A 5 -7.69 28.67 -19.05
C LEU A 5 -8.72 28.75 -17.91
N ILE A 6 -8.87 27.68 -17.14
CA ILE A 6 -9.58 27.73 -15.85
C ILE A 6 -8.53 27.70 -14.73
N ARG A 7 -8.31 28.87 -14.11
CA ARG A 7 -7.63 29.07 -12.81
C ARG A 7 -6.24 28.42 -12.63
N GLY A 8 -5.45 28.28 -13.69
CA GLY A 8 -4.04 27.87 -13.56
C GLY A 8 -3.80 26.47 -12.99
N VAL A 9 -4.82 25.60 -12.97
CA VAL A 9 -4.71 24.21 -12.49
C VAL A 9 -5.12 23.27 -13.61
N LEU A 10 -4.20 22.39 -14.02
CA LEU A 10 -4.42 21.34 -15.02
C LEU A 10 -5.50 20.37 -14.49
N THR A 11 -6.72 20.48 -15.00
CA THR A 11 -7.78 19.52 -14.66
C THR A 11 -7.56 18.22 -15.45
N PRO A 12 -7.69 17.04 -14.81
CA PRO A 12 -7.50 15.74 -15.46
C PRO A 12 -8.59 15.37 -16.48
N TYR A 13 -9.58 16.24 -16.69
CA TYR A 13 -10.79 16.02 -17.50
C TYR A 13 -10.86 16.95 -18.73
N ALA A 14 -9.74 17.51 -19.18
CA ALA A 14 -9.74 18.25 -20.45
C ALA A 14 -10.14 17.30 -21.60
N GLU A 15 -11.17 17.66 -22.36
CA GLU A 15 -11.61 16.92 -23.55
C GLU A 15 -10.46 16.78 -24.55
N TRP A 16 -10.40 15.66 -25.28
CA TRP A 16 -9.39 15.42 -26.30
C TRP A 16 -9.76 16.17 -27.57
N THR A 17 -8.87 17.03 -28.06
CA THR A 17 -9.07 17.68 -29.36
C THR A 17 -8.71 16.72 -30.49
N PRO A 18 -9.25 16.92 -31.71
CA PRO A 18 -8.87 16.14 -32.90
C PRO A 18 -7.35 16.15 -33.13
N GLU A 19 -6.70 17.30 -32.97
CA GLU A 19 -5.25 17.45 -33.21
C GLU A 19 -4.43 16.63 -32.20
N GLU A 20 -4.87 16.57 -30.94
CA GLU A 20 -4.21 15.74 -29.92
C GLU A 20 -4.41 14.25 -30.19
N ILE A 21 -5.56 13.86 -30.75
CA ILE A 21 -5.82 12.48 -31.17
C ILE A 21 -4.89 12.13 -32.33
N ASP A 22 -4.75 13.01 -33.33
CA ASP A 22 -3.86 12.79 -34.47
C ASP A 22 -2.41 12.61 -34.03
N LEU A 23 -1.91 13.49 -33.16
CA LEU A 23 -0.57 13.36 -32.57
C LEU A 23 -0.41 12.06 -31.75
N LEU A 24 -1.47 11.63 -31.06
CA LEU A 24 -1.44 10.36 -30.32
C LEU A 24 -1.38 9.16 -31.28
N VAL A 25 -2.18 9.15 -32.33
CA VAL A 25 -2.22 8.10 -33.36
C VAL A 25 -0.88 8.04 -34.10
N GLU A 26 -0.32 9.19 -34.45
CA GLU A 26 0.95 9.29 -35.15
C GLU A 26 2.10 8.80 -34.29
N HIS A 27 2.21 9.22 -33.03
CA HIS A 27 3.43 9.00 -32.23
C HIS A 27 3.39 7.77 -31.29
N TRP A 28 2.21 7.20 -31.03
CA TRP A 28 2.10 6.03 -30.15
C TRP A 28 2.76 4.76 -30.72
N PRO A 29 2.65 4.44 -32.03
CA PRO A 29 3.27 3.26 -32.61
C PRO A 29 4.79 3.20 -32.45
N GLN A 30 5.52 4.32 -32.60
CA GLN A 30 6.99 4.34 -32.66
C GLN A 30 7.65 4.29 -31.28
N GLY A 31 7.01 4.84 -30.25
CA GLY A 31 7.63 4.95 -28.92
C GLY A 31 6.68 4.89 -27.74
N GLY A 32 5.39 4.68 -27.99
CA GLY A 32 4.34 4.69 -26.98
C GLY A 32 4.39 5.96 -26.12
N MET A 33 4.26 5.77 -24.81
CA MET A 33 4.22 6.86 -23.84
C MET A 33 5.42 7.82 -23.92
N LYS A 34 6.64 7.34 -24.24
CA LYS A 34 7.82 8.21 -24.32
C LYS A 34 7.73 9.18 -25.51
N ALA A 35 7.30 8.67 -26.67
CA ALA A 35 7.14 9.49 -27.88
C ALA A 35 5.98 10.48 -27.72
N CYS A 36 4.81 10.02 -27.26
CA CYS A 36 3.65 10.89 -27.07
C CYS A 36 3.87 11.98 -26.01
N ARG A 37 4.72 11.75 -25.00
CA ARG A 37 5.05 12.80 -24.02
C ARG A 37 5.92 13.91 -24.57
N ALA A 38 6.68 13.67 -25.65
CA ALA A 38 7.48 14.71 -26.28
C ALA A 38 6.61 15.70 -27.07
N VAL A 39 5.50 15.22 -27.64
CA VAL A 39 4.58 16.00 -28.48
C VAL A 39 3.33 16.50 -27.73
N LEU A 40 2.93 15.81 -26.65
CA LEU A 40 1.80 16.18 -25.78
C LEU A 40 2.28 16.32 -24.31
N PRO A 41 3.18 17.27 -24.00
CA PRO A 41 3.78 17.40 -22.66
C PRO A 41 2.78 17.84 -21.58
N HIS A 42 1.68 18.49 -21.96
CA HIS A 42 0.61 18.94 -21.07
C HIS A 42 -0.35 17.82 -20.65
N ARG A 43 -0.32 16.66 -21.34
CA ARG A 43 -1.17 15.51 -21.01
C ARG A 43 -0.47 14.61 -20.01
N ASN A 44 -1.20 14.21 -18.96
CA ASN A 44 -0.66 13.30 -17.96
C ASN A 44 -0.51 11.87 -18.52
N PRO A 45 0.43 11.05 -18.01
CA PRO A 45 0.70 9.71 -18.56
C PRO A 45 -0.49 8.75 -18.50
N GLY A 46 -1.34 8.87 -17.49
CA GLY A 46 -2.53 8.03 -17.35
C GLY A 46 -3.57 8.33 -18.43
N SER A 47 -3.78 9.61 -18.75
CA SER A 47 -4.69 10.09 -19.79
C SER A 47 -4.24 9.64 -21.17
N LEU A 48 -2.94 9.79 -21.49
CA LEU A 48 -2.36 9.32 -22.75
C LEU A 48 -2.58 7.81 -22.93
N ARG A 49 -2.33 7.02 -21.87
CA ARG A 49 -2.55 5.56 -21.88
C ARG A 49 -4.00 5.21 -22.07
N GLY A 50 -4.90 5.78 -21.28
CA GLY A 50 -6.33 5.47 -21.35
C GLY A 50 -6.93 5.82 -22.71
N LYS A 51 -6.52 6.94 -23.31
CA LYS A 51 -6.96 7.30 -24.66
C LYS A 51 -6.41 6.37 -25.72
N ALA A 52 -5.11 6.04 -25.66
CA ALA A 52 -4.50 5.12 -26.61
C ALA A 52 -5.11 3.71 -26.54
N GLU A 53 -5.43 3.23 -25.34
CA GLU A 53 -6.17 1.98 -25.13
C GLU A 53 -7.58 2.06 -25.71
N GLY A 54 -8.31 3.16 -25.47
CA GLY A 54 -9.63 3.40 -26.05
C GLY A 54 -9.65 3.50 -27.58
N LEU A 55 -8.54 3.93 -28.19
CA LEU A 55 -8.33 3.96 -29.64
C LEU A 55 -7.71 2.67 -30.20
N GLY A 56 -7.40 1.69 -29.36
CA GLY A 56 -6.79 0.42 -29.78
C GLY A 56 -5.33 0.54 -30.27
N LEU A 57 -4.64 1.64 -29.96
CA LEU A 57 -3.29 1.89 -30.45
C LEU A 57 -2.26 0.94 -29.83
N LYS A 58 -1.46 0.31 -30.68
CA LYS A 58 -0.38 -0.60 -30.29
C LYS A 58 0.96 0.00 -30.71
N ARG A 59 2.01 -0.38 -29.99
CA ARG A 59 3.37 -0.04 -30.37
C ARG A 59 3.87 -1.04 -31.41
N GLU A 60 4.59 -0.57 -32.41
CA GLU A 60 5.22 -1.40 -33.46
C GLU A 60 6.35 -2.25 -32.91
N ASP A 61 7.10 -1.73 -31.93
CA ASP A 61 8.23 -2.45 -31.31
C ASP A 61 7.81 -3.59 -30.36
N ARG A 62 6.50 -3.77 -30.14
CA ARG A 62 6.01 -4.89 -29.33
C ARG A 62 6.05 -6.16 -30.15
N ASN A 63 7.01 -7.02 -29.80
CA ASN A 63 7.07 -8.38 -30.32
C ASN A 63 5.70 -9.06 -30.09
N PRO A 64 5.02 -9.58 -31.15
CA PRO A 64 3.74 -10.24 -30.99
C PRO A 64 3.84 -11.38 -29.96
N TYR A 65 2.78 -11.55 -29.17
CA TYR A 65 2.71 -12.67 -28.24
C TYR A 65 2.65 -13.98 -29.04
N THR A 66 3.74 -14.74 -29.00
CA THR A 66 3.75 -16.12 -29.51
C THR A 66 3.44 -17.08 -28.37
N ARG A 67 2.36 -17.87 -28.53
CA ARG A 67 2.02 -18.94 -27.59
C ARG A 67 3.17 -19.95 -27.57
N GLN A 68 3.78 -20.12 -26.42
CA GLN A 68 4.85 -21.09 -26.20
C GLN A 68 4.25 -22.38 -25.66
N GLU A 69 4.33 -23.45 -26.46
CA GLU A 69 3.91 -24.78 -26.03
C GLU A 69 4.94 -25.42 -25.09
N SER A 70 4.43 -26.26 -24.19
CA SER A 70 5.26 -27.09 -23.31
C SER A 70 5.24 -28.53 -23.80
N THR A 71 6.37 -29.20 -23.66
CA THR A 71 6.52 -30.65 -23.86
C THR A 71 6.84 -31.30 -22.52
N GLU A 72 6.62 -32.61 -22.40
CA GLU A 72 6.95 -33.34 -21.17
C GLU A 72 8.44 -33.23 -20.82
N TRP A 73 9.32 -33.17 -21.83
CA TRP A 73 10.74 -32.93 -21.62
C TRP A 73 11.02 -31.57 -20.97
N ILE A 74 10.37 -30.50 -21.44
CA ILE A 74 10.49 -29.15 -20.85
C ILE A 74 10.00 -29.19 -19.39
N ASP A 75 8.84 -29.81 -19.16
CA ASP A 75 8.26 -29.91 -17.82
C ASP A 75 9.17 -30.70 -16.87
N ALA A 76 9.75 -31.81 -17.32
CA ALA A 76 10.73 -32.59 -16.56
C ALA A 76 11.99 -31.78 -16.20
N GLN A 77 12.51 -30.95 -17.13
CA GLN A 77 13.62 -30.05 -16.82
C GLN A 77 13.24 -29.01 -15.77
N ILE A 78 12.02 -28.47 -15.82
CA ILE A 78 11.52 -27.52 -14.82
C ILE A 78 11.40 -28.20 -13.46
N ARG A 79 10.80 -29.40 -13.38
CA ARG A 79 10.68 -30.16 -12.13
C ARG A 79 12.06 -30.44 -11.51
N ARG A 80 13.03 -30.89 -12.32
CA ARG A 80 14.40 -31.18 -11.89
C ARG A 80 15.09 -29.94 -11.31
N GLU A 81 14.98 -28.80 -11.98
CA GLU A 81 15.61 -27.57 -11.51
C GLU A 81 15.01 -27.10 -10.18
N TYR A 82 13.69 -27.21 -10.02
CA TYR A 82 13.01 -26.81 -8.78
C TYR A 82 13.26 -27.77 -7.62
N ALA A 83 13.54 -29.05 -7.89
CA ALA A 83 13.92 -30.03 -6.86
C ALA A 83 15.21 -29.65 -6.12
N THR A 84 16.10 -28.85 -6.74
CA THR A 84 17.34 -28.35 -6.11
C THR A 84 17.10 -27.36 -4.97
N GLY A 85 15.89 -26.81 -4.85
CA GLY A 85 15.53 -25.84 -3.82
C GLY A 85 16.03 -24.40 -4.07
N ALA A 86 16.89 -24.18 -5.07
CA ALA A 86 17.38 -22.87 -5.49
C ALA A 86 17.49 -22.80 -7.03
N PRO A 87 16.34 -22.77 -7.75
CA PRO A 87 16.31 -22.95 -9.19
C PRO A 87 17.06 -21.84 -9.94
N LYS A 88 18.01 -22.20 -10.80
CA LYS A 88 18.76 -21.27 -11.65
C LYS A 88 17.96 -20.96 -12.91
N LEU A 89 16.96 -20.10 -12.76
CA LEU A 89 15.98 -19.81 -13.83
C LEU A 89 16.58 -19.17 -15.09
N LYS A 90 17.64 -18.37 -14.99
CA LYS A 90 18.24 -17.70 -16.16
C LYS A 90 18.97 -18.72 -17.06
N PRO A 91 19.89 -19.54 -16.55
CA PRO A 91 20.47 -20.65 -17.33
C PRO A 91 19.42 -21.63 -17.85
N LEU A 92 18.43 -21.99 -17.03
CA LEU A 92 17.36 -22.89 -17.45
C LEU A 92 16.57 -22.30 -18.63
N ALA A 93 16.17 -21.04 -18.54
CA ALA A 93 15.44 -20.34 -19.59
C ALA A 93 16.23 -20.29 -20.91
N GLN A 94 17.53 -20.04 -20.84
CA GLN A 94 18.42 -20.05 -22.01
C GLN A 94 18.49 -21.45 -22.65
N ARG A 95 18.69 -22.51 -21.85
CA ARG A 95 18.74 -23.90 -22.33
C ARG A 95 17.43 -24.36 -22.95
N LEU A 96 16.30 -23.94 -22.38
CA LEU A 96 14.97 -24.26 -22.91
C LEU A 96 14.56 -23.38 -24.10
N GLN A 97 15.34 -22.34 -24.42
CA GLN A 97 14.96 -21.30 -25.38
C GLN A 97 13.57 -20.73 -25.08
N ARG A 98 13.34 -20.38 -23.81
CA ARG A 98 12.08 -19.82 -23.31
C ARG A 98 12.35 -18.56 -22.52
N HIS A 99 11.37 -17.67 -22.47
CA HIS A 99 11.46 -16.51 -21.60
C HIS A 99 11.43 -16.94 -20.12
N LYS A 100 12.28 -16.32 -19.27
CA LYS A 100 12.33 -16.61 -17.82
C LYS A 100 10.95 -16.54 -17.14
N GLY A 101 10.14 -15.56 -17.53
CA GLY A 101 8.78 -15.40 -17.02
C GLY A 101 7.85 -16.56 -17.39
N TRP A 102 8.01 -17.11 -18.61
CA TRP A 102 7.24 -18.28 -19.06
C TRP A 102 7.61 -19.52 -18.25
N VAL A 103 8.91 -19.75 -18.00
CA VAL A 103 9.38 -20.88 -17.16
C VAL A 103 8.82 -20.77 -15.74
N LYS A 104 8.80 -19.56 -15.16
CA LYS A 104 8.21 -19.32 -13.83
C LYS A 104 6.70 -19.58 -13.82
N TRP A 105 5.99 -19.14 -14.84
CA TRP A 105 4.56 -19.42 -15.00
C TRP A 105 4.30 -20.92 -15.13
N ARG A 106 5.05 -21.61 -15.99
CA ARG A 106 4.90 -23.06 -16.22
C ARG A 106 5.21 -23.85 -14.95
N ALA A 107 6.23 -23.49 -14.19
CA ALA A 107 6.50 -24.05 -12.87
C ALA A 107 5.28 -23.93 -11.93
N GLY A 108 4.61 -22.77 -11.94
CA GLY A 108 3.36 -22.56 -11.20
C GLY A 108 2.23 -23.48 -11.66
N VAL A 109 2.07 -23.68 -12.97
CA VAL A 109 1.07 -24.61 -13.55
C VAL A 109 1.39 -26.07 -13.17
N LEU A 110 2.66 -26.45 -13.15
CA LEU A 110 3.13 -27.78 -12.72
C LEU A 110 3.06 -27.99 -11.20
N GLY A 111 2.68 -26.97 -10.43
CA GLY A 111 2.65 -27.03 -8.97
C GLY A 111 4.03 -27.03 -8.30
N VAL A 112 5.12 -26.90 -9.07
CA VAL A 112 6.47 -26.88 -8.50
C VAL A 112 6.83 -25.48 -8.02
N ARG A 113 7.22 -25.40 -6.75
CA ARG A 113 7.60 -24.14 -6.08
C ARG A 113 8.91 -24.34 -5.35
N ARG A 114 9.63 -23.24 -5.14
CA ARG A 114 10.79 -23.25 -4.26
C ARG A 114 10.33 -23.67 -2.85
N PRO A 115 10.96 -24.68 -2.23
CA PRO A 115 10.67 -25.02 -0.84
C PRO A 115 10.89 -23.80 0.03
N ARG A 116 9.93 -23.49 0.90
CA ARG A 116 9.95 -22.27 1.71
C ARG A 116 11.12 -22.25 2.71
N ASP A 117 11.63 -23.43 3.04
CA ASP A 117 12.69 -23.66 4.04
C ASP A 117 14.10 -23.38 3.52
N THR A 118 14.29 -23.26 2.20
CA THR A 118 15.60 -22.94 1.60
C THR A 118 15.89 -21.45 1.52
N VAL A 119 15.02 -20.60 2.08
CA VAL A 119 15.21 -19.16 2.16
C VAL A 119 15.57 -18.82 3.62
N PRO A 120 16.79 -18.31 3.88
CA PRO A 120 17.16 -17.83 5.21
C PRO A 120 16.14 -16.81 5.72
N HIS A 121 15.79 -16.90 7.01
CA HIS A 121 14.78 -16.04 7.66
C HIS A 121 13.38 -16.11 6.99
N SER A 122 13.01 -17.21 6.34
CA SER A 122 11.66 -17.37 5.77
C SER A 122 10.58 -17.61 6.83
N ARG A 123 10.96 -18.26 7.94
CA ARG A 123 10.13 -18.48 9.12
C ARG A 123 10.52 -17.49 10.20
N TRP A 124 9.53 -16.99 10.94
CA TRP A 124 9.74 -16.19 12.14
C TRP A 124 10.09 -17.14 13.29
N SER A 125 11.15 -16.83 14.03
CA SER A 125 11.49 -17.56 15.25
C SER A 125 10.73 -17.02 16.46
N ALA A 126 10.68 -17.80 17.54
CA ALA A 126 10.02 -17.37 18.78
C ALA A 126 10.74 -16.17 19.42
N GLU A 127 12.07 -16.09 19.26
CA GLU A 127 12.89 -14.98 19.72
C GLU A 127 12.59 -13.68 18.96
N GLU A 128 12.41 -13.77 17.64
CA GLU A 128 11.99 -12.62 16.82
C GLU A 128 10.61 -12.13 17.22
N ASP A 129 9.69 -13.06 17.49
CA ASP A 129 8.35 -12.73 17.95
C ASP A 129 8.39 -12.05 19.33
N ALA A 130 9.20 -12.54 20.26
CA ALA A 130 9.37 -11.91 21.57
C ALA A 130 9.90 -10.47 21.47
N ILE A 131 10.85 -10.20 20.56
CA ILE A 131 11.35 -8.84 20.29
C ILE A 131 10.22 -7.95 19.75
N LEU A 132 9.35 -8.47 18.90
CA LEU A 132 8.22 -7.72 18.36
C LEU A 132 7.16 -7.45 19.41
N VAL A 133 6.79 -8.43 20.24
CA VAL A 133 5.83 -8.28 21.34
C VAL A 133 6.29 -7.17 22.29
N ALA A 134 7.53 -7.27 22.78
CA ALA A 134 8.09 -6.26 23.68
C ALA A 134 8.13 -4.86 23.04
N ALA A 135 8.41 -4.78 21.72
CA ALA A 135 8.42 -3.50 21.03
C ALA A 135 7.00 -2.93 20.77
N VAL A 136 5.98 -3.78 20.63
CA VAL A 136 4.57 -3.35 20.57
C VAL A 136 4.14 -2.81 21.93
N ASP A 137 4.49 -3.50 23.02
CA ASP A 137 4.19 -3.09 24.39
C ASP A 137 4.87 -1.76 24.76
N ASP A 138 6.10 -1.54 24.28
CA ASP A 138 6.84 -0.28 24.41
C ASP A 138 6.32 0.86 23.50
N GLU A 139 5.27 0.63 22.69
CA GLU A 139 4.71 1.56 21.70
C GLU A 139 5.74 2.07 20.65
N ILE A 140 6.68 1.22 20.26
CA ILE A 140 7.82 1.59 19.40
C ILE A 140 7.45 1.53 17.92
N SER A 141 8.02 2.42 17.10
CA SER A 141 7.76 2.44 15.65
C SER A 141 8.36 1.24 14.90
N VAL A 142 7.78 0.86 13.76
CA VAL A 142 8.25 -0.27 12.91
C VAL A 142 9.73 -0.14 12.52
N THR A 143 10.22 1.08 12.32
CA THR A 143 11.63 1.33 11.98
C THR A 143 12.56 1.06 13.16
N GLN A 144 12.14 1.39 14.37
CA GLN A 144 12.87 1.08 15.60
C GLN A 144 12.77 -0.42 15.96
N MET A 145 11.63 -1.07 15.68
CA MET A 145 11.48 -2.54 15.76
C MET A 145 12.48 -3.24 14.85
N GLN A 146 12.62 -2.76 13.61
CA GLN A 146 13.62 -3.27 12.67
C GLN A 146 15.05 -3.11 13.21
N ARG A 147 15.36 -1.98 13.85
CA ARG A 147 16.67 -1.76 14.47
C ARG A 147 16.94 -2.74 15.61
N ARG A 148 15.95 -3.03 16.46
CA ARG A 148 16.06 -4.04 17.54
C ARG A 148 16.30 -5.44 16.97
N LEU A 149 15.56 -5.82 15.92
CA LEU A 149 15.75 -7.10 15.24
C LEU A 149 17.15 -7.22 14.63
N ARG A 150 17.65 -6.15 13.98
CA ARG A 150 19.02 -6.12 13.43
C ARG A 150 20.09 -6.22 14.52
N ALA A 151 19.91 -5.54 15.65
CA ALA A 151 20.81 -5.63 16.79
C ALA A 151 20.86 -7.05 17.37
N ALA A 152 19.75 -7.80 17.29
CA ALA A 152 19.66 -9.20 17.65
C ALA A 152 20.10 -10.18 16.53
N GLY A 153 20.65 -9.68 15.41
CA GLY A 153 21.16 -10.51 14.30
C GLY A 153 20.13 -10.92 13.25
N TYR A 154 18.89 -10.43 13.33
CA TYR A 154 17.81 -10.78 12.41
C TYR A 154 17.63 -9.75 11.29
N LEU A 155 17.64 -10.23 10.04
CA LEU A 155 17.47 -9.40 8.86
C LEU A 155 16.01 -9.44 8.37
N ARG A 156 15.18 -8.54 8.91
CA ARG A 156 13.78 -8.38 8.50
C ARG A 156 13.54 -7.06 7.76
N GLY A 157 12.76 -7.12 6.68
CA GLY A 157 12.25 -5.93 5.99
C GLY A 157 11.09 -5.31 6.77
N LEU A 158 10.89 -3.99 6.63
CA LEU A 158 9.82 -3.25 7.30
C LEU A 158 8.43 -3.84 7.01
N GLU A 159 8.17 -4.24 5.77
CA GLU A 159 6.89 -4.83 5.37
C GLU A 159 6.68 -6.23 5.97
N SER A 160 7.75 -7.01 6.11
CA SER A 160 7.70 -8.32 6.77
C SER A 160 7.35 -8.17 8.26
N ILE A 161 7.96 -7.18 8.93
CA ILE A 161 7.67 -6.84 10.33
C ILE A 161 6.22 -6.39 10.48
N ARG A 162 5.76 -5.47 9.62
CA ARG A 162 4.38 -4.98 9.61
C ARG A 162 3.37 -6.13 9.42
N SER A 163 3.60 -6.99 8.43
CA SER A 163 2.77 -8.17 8.18
C SER A 163 2.77 -9.16 9.34
N ARG A 164 3.91 -9.34 10.02
CA ARG A 164 4.00 -10.23 11.18
C ARG A 164 3.22 -9.69 12.38
N ILE A 165 3.43 -8.41 12.71
CA ILE A 165 2.69 -7.73 13.78
C ILE A 165 1.19 -7.78 13.50
N TRP A 166 0.79 -7.53 12.25
CA TRP A 166 -0.59 -7.65 11.84
C TRP A 166 -1.19 -9.02 12.14
N LYS A 167 -0.48 -10.10 11.78
CA LYS A 167 -0.94 -11.48 11.99
C LYS A 167 -0.98 -11.90 13.45
N GLN A 168 -0.08 -11.40 14.28
CA GLN A 168 0.00 -11.76 15.70
C GLN A 168 -0.91 -10.92 16.59
N HIS A 169 -1.04 -9.62 16.28
CA HIS A 169 -1.69 -8.64 17.16
C HIS A 169 -2.94 -8.02 16.56
N GLY A 170 -3.33 -8.41 15.33
CA GLY A 170 -4.48 -7.84 14.62
C GLY A 170 -4.25 -6.39 14.19
N GLY A 171 -2.98 -5.99 14.00
CA GLY A 171 -2.56 -4.62 13.71
C GLY A 171 -1.95 -3.90 14.92
N PHE A 172 -1.56 -2.64 14.74
CA PHE A 172 -1.13 -1.79 15.86
C PHE A 172 -2.37 -1.39 16.66
N ARG A 173 -2.57 -1.99 17.84
CA ARG A 173 -3.54 -1.46 18.82
C ARG A 173 -3.00 -0.12 19.33
N ARG A 174 -3.32 0.96 18.63
CA ARG A 174 -2.96 2.31 19.08
C ARG A 174 -3.78 2.62 20.33
N GLY A 175 -3.10 2.77 21.47
CA GLY A 175 -3.74 3.15 22.73
C GLY A 175 -4.28 4.58 22.72
N HIS A 176 -3.73 5.44 21.85
CA HIS A 176 -4.12 6.84 21.73
C HIS A 176 -3.88 7.41 20.32
N TYR A 177 -4.59 8.50 20.02
CA TYR A 177 -4.48 9.29 18.80
C TYR A 177 -4.11 10.74 19.14
N ALA A 178 -3.29 11.34 18.28
CA ALA A 178 -3.01 12.78 18.33
C ALA A 178 -4.11 13.59 17.62
N ILE A 179 -4.18 14.90 17.90
CA ILE A 179 -5.15 15.82 17.27
C ILE A 179 -5.11 15.75 15.74
N GLY A 180 -3.91 15.74 15.14
CA GLY A 180 -3.74 15.68 13.69
C GLY A 180 -4.35 14.43 13.07
N GLU A 181 -4.26 13.30 13.77
CA GLU A 181 -4.79 12.02 13.28
C GLU A 181 -6.30 12.00 13.39
N VAL A 182 -6.87 12.53 14.48
CA VAL A 182 -8.33 12.69 14.63
C VAL A 182 -8.86 13.68 13.59
N SER A 183 -8.14 14.77 13.32
CA SER A 183 -8.48 15.74 12.29
C SER A 183 -8.62 15.09 10.92
N GLU A 184 -7.64 14.26 10.55
CA GLU A 184 -7.65 13.51 9.28
C GLU A 184 -8.81 12.49 9.24
N MET A 185 -9.06 11.77 10.34
CA MET A 185 -10.14 10.78 10.41
C MET A 185 -11.52 11.39 10.14
N PHE A 186 -11.80 12.54 10.76
CA PHE A 186 -13.08 13.21 10.66
C PHE A 186 -13.20 14.18 9.48
N GLY A 187 -12.11 14.39 8.72
CA GLY A 187 -12.08 15.37 7.63
C GLY A 187 -12.34 16.80 8.10
N VAL A 188 -11.83 17.15 9.29
CA VAL A 188 -11.95 18.47 9.93
C VAL A 188 -10.57 19.09 10.14
N THR A 189 -10.51 20.29 10.72
CA THR A 189 -9.23 20.95 11.09
C THR A 189 -8.81 20.61 12.52
N ASN A 190 -7.51 20.77 12.81
CA ASN A 190 -6.95 20.57 14.15
C ASN A 190 -7.62 21.48 15.19
N GLU A 191 -7.99 22.70 14.79
CA GLU A 191 -8.68 23.69 15.60
C GLU A 191 -10.08 23.20 15.98
N THR A 192 -10.76 22.52 15.06
CA THR A 192 -12.09 21.92 15.32
C THR A 192 -11.99 20.83 16.36
N VAL A 193 -10.99 19.95 16.25
CA VAL A 193 -10.74 18.90 17.25
C VAL A 193 -10.35 19.50 18.60
N ARG A 194 -9.52 20.55 18.61
CA ARG A 194 -9.24 21.31 19.85
C ARG A 194 -10.52 21.89 20.43
N ALA A 195 -11.41 22.48 19.64
CA ALA A 195 -12.67 23.00 20.13
C ALA A 195 -13.55 21.91 20.75
N TRP A 196 -13.57 20.68 20.20
CA TRP A 196 -14.25 19.54 20.82
C TRP A 196 -13.66 19.16 22.18
N ILE A 197 -12.33 19.21 22.31
CA ILE A 197 -11.66 18.94 23.59
C ILE A 197 -11.97 20.03 24.62
N HIS A 198 -11.84 21.31 24.25
CA HIS A 198 -12.08 22.44 25.18
C HIS A 198 -13.55 22.57 25.59
N SER A 199 -14.48 22.20 24.70
CA SER A 199 -15.92 22.15 25.02
C SER A 199 -16.33 20.91 25.80
N GLY A 200 -15.39 20.01 26.13
CA GLY A 200 -15.65 18.79 26.89
C GLY A 200 -16.33 17.67 26.08
N LYS A 201 -16.61 17.88 24.80
CA LYS A 201 -17.26 16.88 23.92
C LYS A 201 -16.35 15.70 23.62
N LEU A 202 -15.04 15.95 23.49
CA LEU A 202 -14.05 14.90 23.23
C LEU A 202 -13.06 14.80 24.39
N ALA A 203 -13.13 13.69 25.13
CA ALA A 203 -12.23 13.43 26.25
C ALA A 203 -10.81 13.14 25.77
N ALA A 204 -9.85 13.95 26.22
CA ALA A 204 -8.44 13.83 25.90
C ALA A 204 -7.57 14.05 27.14
N GLN A 205 -6.45 13.34 27.24
CA GLN A 205 -5.45 13.56 28.28
C GLN A 205 -4.33 14.44 27.74
N ARG A 206 -3.95 15.48 28.51
CA ARG A 206 -2.83 16.37 28.13
C ARG A 206 -1.53 15.79 28.68
N LYS A 207 -0.67 15.29 27.80
CA LYS A 207 0.68 14.86 28.20
C LYS A 207 1.63 16.05 28.10
N PRO A 208 2.38 16.41 29.16
CA PRO A 208 3.37 17.47 29.08
C PRO A 208 4.39 17.11 27.98
N GLY A 209 4.55 18.00 27.01
CA GLY A 209 5.53 17.84 25.95
C GLY A 209 6.90 18.24 26.47
N VAL A 210 7.93 17.44 26.17
CA VAL A 210 9.31 17.86 26.39
C VAL A 210 9.68 18.77 25.21
N SER A 211 9.93 20.05 25.48
CA SER A 211 10.48 20.97 24.47
C SER A 211 11.93 20.57 24.17
N MET A 212 12.28 20.41 22.89
CA MET A 212 13.66 20.20 22.45
C MET A 212 14.53 21.46 22.63
N ALA A 213 13.92 22.63 22.86
CA ALA A 213 14.60 23.89 23.12
C ALA A 213 14.65 24.17 24.63
N GLY A 214 15.42 23.34 25.36
CA GLY A 214 15.92 23.51 26.73
C GLY A 214 15.12 24.40 27.71
N LEU A 215 14.63 23.77 28.79
CA LEU A 215 14.05 24.39 30.00
C LEU A 215 12.61 24.94 29.84
N GLY A 216 11.64 24.03 29.66
CA GLY A 216 10.21 24.34 29.83
C GLY A 216 9.28 23.21 29.40
N VAL A 217 8.10 23.14 30.03
CA VAL A 217 6.99 22.28 29.58
C VAL A 217 6.45 22.87 28.27
N GLY A 218 6.70 22.20 27.15
CA GLY A 218 6.16 22.60 25.84
C GLY A 218 4.62 22.47 25.81
N PRO A 219 3.94 23.03 24.80
CA PRO A 219 2.49 22.86 24.65
C PRO A 219 2.18 21.36 24.57
N GLY A 220 1.59 20.84 25.65
CA GLY A 220 1.37 19.41 25.82
C GLY A 220 0.58 18.80 24.65
N ASN A 221 1.01 17.63 24.20
CA ASN A 221 0.30 16.87 23.19
C ASN A 221 -0.94 16.21 23.82
N TYR A 222 -2.07 16.28 23.12
CA TYR A 222 -3.29 15.59 23.54
C TYR A 222 -3.25 14.13 23.10
N GLN A 223 -3.54 13.24 24.04
CA GLN A 223 -3.75 11.82 23.80
C GLN A 223 -5.25 11.52 23.87
N ILE A 224 -5.82 11.10 22.75
CA ILE A 224 -7.25 10.82 22.60
C ILE A 224 -7.41 9.31 22.46
N THR A 225 -8.05 8.63 23.41
CA THR A 225 -8.19 7.17 23.35
C THR A 225 -9.26 6.75 22.33
N PRO A 226 -9.16 5.54 21.74
CA PRO A 226 -10.22 5.02 20.86
C PRO A 226 -11.61 5.03 21.53
N GLY A 227 -11.67 4.71 22.82
CA GLY A 227 -12.92 4.74 23.60
C GLY A 227 -13.53 6.14 23.70
N SER A 228 -12.70 7.18 23.85
CA SER A 228 -13.17 8.58 23.83
C SER A 228 -13.76 8.98 22.48
N ILE A 229 -13.16 8.52 21.38
CA ILE A 229 -13.66 8.79 20.02
C ILE A 229 -15.00 8.08 19.79
N SER A 230 -15.10 6.79 20.11
CA SER A 230 -16.36 6.05 20.01
C SER A 230 -17.48 6.68 20.85
N ARG A 231 -17.16 7.17 22.06
CA ARG A 231 -18.12 7.88 22.92
C ARG A 231 -18.57 9.18 22.27
N PHE A 232 -17.63 10.03 21.84
CA PHE A 232 -17.91 11.28 21.14
C PHE A 232 -18.81 11.07 19.91
N MET A 233 -18.53 10.03 19.12
CA MET A 233 -19.31 9.72 17.93
C MET A 233 -20.77 9.38 18.24
N ARG A 234 -21.00 8.62 19.32
CA ARG A 234 -22.35 8.21 19.75
C ARG A 234 -23.13 9.34 20.41
N GLU A 235 -22.48 10.14 21.24
CA GLU A 235 -23.13 11.18 22.06
C GLU A 235 -23.27 12.52 21.33
N HIS A 236 -22.45 12.77 20.30
CA HIS A 236 -22.39 14.05 19.60
C HIS A 236 -22.50 13.89 18.08
N LEU A 237 -23.53 13.18 17.61
CA LEU A 237 -23.80 12.95 16.17
C LEU A 237 -23.85 14.21 15.31
N GLY A 238 -24.29 15.35 15.87
CA GLY A 238 -24.34 16.63 15.15
C GLY A 238 -23.01 17.39 15.08
N ALA A 239 -21.97 16.93 15.79
CA ALA A 239 -20.66 17.59 15.82
C ALA A 239 -19.71 17.13 14.72
N TRP A 240 -20.04 16.05 14.00
CA TRP A 240 -19.22 15.45 12.96
C TRP A 240 -20.08 14.95 11.79
N ASP A 241 -19.47 14.77 10.62
CA ASP A 241 -20.18 14.39 9.38
C ASP A 241 -19.64 13.07 8.84
N HIS A 242 -20.48 12.03 8.87
CA HIS A 242 -20.15 10.69 8.37
C HIS A 242 -19.74 10.68 6.90
N ARG A 243 -20.16 11.67 6.09
CA ARG A 243 -19.79 11.79 4.67
C ARG A 243 -18.35 12.27 4.47
N LYS A 244 -17.79 12.97 5.46
CA LYS A 244 -16.40 13.47 5.45
C LYS A 244 -15.42 12.45 6.06
N MET A 245 -15.96 11.47 6.76
CA MET A 245 -15.22 10.41 7.42
C MET A 245 -14.99 9.24 6.47
N ARG A 246 -13.84 8.57 6.60
CA ARG A 246 -13.61 7.30 5.90
C ARG A 246 -14.60 6.25 6.43
N LYS A 247 -15.31 5.56 5.54
CA LYS A 247 -16.40 4.63 5.89
C LYS A 247 -15.91 3.47 6.75
N GLU A 248 -14.67 3.06 6.58
CA GLU A 248 -13.99 2.02 7.33
C GLU A 248 -13.81 2.44 8.80
N VAL A 249 -13.30 3.67 9.00
CA VAL A 249 -13.08 4.23 10.34
C VAL A 249 -14.41 4.41 11.09
N LEU A 250 -15.48 4.73 10.35
CA LEU A 250 -16.83 4.89 10.90
C LEU A 250 -17.38 3.57 11.45
N VAL A 251 -17.25 2.48 10.68
CA VAL A 251 -17.73 1.16 11.07
C VAL A 251 -16.99 0.67 12.32
N ASP A 252 -15.68 0.89 12.41
CA ASP A 252 -14.86 0.42 13.53
C ASP A 252 -15.24 1.04 14.87
N PHE A 253 -15.39 2.37 14.90
CA PHE A 253 -15.75 3.07 16.13
C PHE A 253 -17.20 2.82 16.57
N LEU A 254 -18.11 2.52 15.63
CA LEU A 254 -19.51 2.22 15.91
C LEU A 254 -19.75 0.78 16.35
N LEU A 255 -19.06 -0.19 15.74
CA LEU A 255 -19.20 -1.62 16.08
C LEU A 255 -18.33 -2.05 17.27
N GLY A 256 -17.48 -1.17 17.80
CA GLY A 256 -16.56 -1.50 18.89
C GLY A 256 -15.50 -2.54 18.50
N GLN A 257 -15.39 -2.83 17.21
CA GLN A 257 -14.36 -3.69 16.64
C GLN A 257 -13.26 -2.78 16.11
N ALA A 258 -12.13 -2.71 16.81
CA ALA A 258 -10.96 -2.02 16.32
C ALA A 258 -10.45 -2.71 15.05
N PHE A 259 -10.45 -2.05 13.88
CA PHE A 259 -9.64 -2.51 12.75
C PHE A 259 -8.46 -1.57 12.48
N ALA A 260 -7.28 -2.11 12.78
CA ALA A 260 -6.27 -2.41 11.78
C ALA A 260 -6.46 -1.65 10.44
N THR A 261 -5.73 -0.54 10.26
CA THR A 261 -5.71 0.23 9.01
C THR A 261 -4.81 -0.46 7.97
N GLY A 262 -5.40 -1.19 7.01
CA GLY A 262 -4.71 -1.84 5.88
C GLY A 262 -5.56 -1.80 4.60
N PRO A 263 -4.95 -1.93 3.39
CA PRO A 263 -5.66 -1.76 2.11
C PRO A 263 -6.65 -2.90 1.78
N LEU A 264 -7.75 -2.52 1.14
CA LEU A 264 -9.02 -3.25 0.92
C LEU A 264 -8.99 -4.52 0.04
N ASP A 265 -7.84 -5.13 -0.26
CA ASP A 265 -7.78 -6.25 -1.23
C ASP A 265 -8.00 -7.66 -0.64
N GLU A 266 -8.22 -7.79 0.67
CA GLU A 266 -8.28 -9.12 1.32
C GLU A 266 -9.57 -9.44 2.09
N LEU A 267 -10.67 -8.73 1.87
CA LEU A 267 -12.00 -9.15 2.36
C LEU A 267 -12.62 -10.20 1.43
N ARG A 268 -12.11 -11.44 1.46
CA ARG A 268 -12.89 -12.61 1.02
C ARG A 268 -13.71 -13.13 2.22
N PRO A 269 -15.01 -13.38 2.06
CA PRO A 269 -15.78 -14.01 3.12
C PRO A 269 -15.24 -15.43 3.37
N ALA A 270 -15.09 -15.77 4.65
CA ALA A 270 -14.82 -17.12 5.08
C ALA A 270 -15.89 -18.05 4.50
N ARG A 271 -15.47 -19.08 3.75
CA ARG A 271 -16.36 -20.18 3.38
C ARG A 271 -16.85 -20.83 4.68
N ALA A 272 -18.16 -20.83 4.87
CA ALA A 272 -18.82 -21.64 5.88
C ALA A 272 -18.48 -23.12 5.64
N ALA A 273 -18.39 -23.86 6.75
CA ALA A 273 -18.05 -25.28 6.84
C ALA A 273 -18.94 -26.16 5.95
#